data_AF-A0A963IZU0-F1
#
_entry.id   AF-A0A963IZU0-F1
#
_cell.length_a   1.000
_cell.length_b   1.000
_cell.length_c   1.000
_cell.angle_alpha   90.00
_cell.angle_beta   90.00
_cell.angle_gamma   90.00
#
_symmetry.space_group_name_H-M   'P 1'
#
loop_
_entity.id
_entity.type
_entity.pdbx_description
1 polymer ?
#
loop_
_entity_poly.entity_id
_entity_poly.type
_entity_poly.pdbx_seq_one_letter_code
_entity_poly.pdbx_strand_id
1 'polypeptide(L)' 'MSTPTPANTPAAAPEAAKTSNFLRQIIENDLAQGTYATRRWAGSPGDAAHQAAGQPDPAKIRTRFPPEPNGYLHIG' A
#
# COMPACT_ATOMS: atom_id res chain seq x y z
N MET A 1 -48.11 14.75 5.66
CA MET A 1 -47.38 14.51 4.39
C MET A 1 -45.96 15.00 4.60
N SER A 2 -45.05 14.11 5.02
CA SER A 2 -43.67 14.47 5.38
C SER A 2 -42.80 14.36 4.13
N THR A 3 -42.18 15.47 3.71
CA THR A 3 -41.21 15.49 2.61
C THR A 3 -39.85 15.00 3.10
N PRO A 4 -39.17 14.09 2.37
CA PRO A 4 -37.82 13.69 2.72
C PRO A 4 -36.81 14.78 2.34
N THR A 5 -35.95 15.15 3.29
CA THR A 5 -34.76 15.99 3.11
C THR A 5 -33.80 15.35 2.10
N PRO A 6 -33.28 16.08 1.10
CA PRO A 6 -32.28 15.54 0.20
C PRO A 6 -30.94 15.34 0.93
N ALA A 7 -30.34 14.17 0.76
CA ALA A 7 -29.02 13.84 1.29
C ALA A 7 -27.94 14.66 0.59
N ASN A 8 -27.13 15.39 1.38
CA ASN A 8 -26.00 16.16 0.90
C ASN A 8 -24.88 15.20 0.43
N THR A 9 -24.86 14.90 -0.86
CA THR A 9 -23.74 14.18 -1.50
C THR A 9 -22.61 15.18 -1.71
N PRO A 10 -21.43 15.04 -1.09
CA PRO A 10 -20.32 15.93 -1.42
C PRO A 10 -19.87 15.61 -2.85
N ALA A 11 -20.15 16.53 -3.76
CA ALA A 11 -19.64 16.52 -5.12
C ALA A 11 -18.11 16.45 -5.07
N ALA A 12 -17.53 15.48 -5.76
CA ALA A 12 -16.09 15.35 -5.91
C ALA A 12 -15.56 16.58 -6.66
N ALA A 13 -14.99 17.53 -5.91
CA ALA A 13 -14.19 18.61 -6.46
C ALA A 13 -12.97 18.01 -7.18
N PRO A 14 -12.48 18.62 -8.28
CA PRO A 14 -11.28 18.17 -8.95
C PRO A 14 -10.12 18.19 -7.94
N GLU A 15 -9.58 17.00 -7.67
CA GLU A 15 -8.51 16.79 -6.72
C GLU A 15 -7.27 17.52 -7.27
N ALA A 16 -7.00 18.70 -6.69
CA ALA A 16 -5.83 19.49 -7.00
C ALA A 16 -4.60 18.58 -7.03
N ALA A 17 -3.82 18.66 -8.11
CA ALA A 17 -2.64 17.82 -8.33
C ALA A 17 -1.71 17.90 -7.11
N LYS A 18 -1.88 16.95 -6.19
CA LYS A 18 -1.06 16.79 -5.00
C LYS A 18 0.36 16.56 -5.51
N THR A 19 1.34 17.27 -4.96
CA THR A 19 2.77 16.96 -5.18
C THR A 19 2.95 15.46 -5.10
N SER A 20 3.23 14.82 -6.25
CA SER A 20 3.16 13.38 -6.38
C SER A 20 4.23 12.77 -5.48
N ASN A 21 3.83 11.97 -4.50
CA ASN A 21 4.79 11.18 -3.75
C ASN A 21 5.45 10.20 -4.74
N PHE A 22 6.74 10.39 -5.02
CA PHE A 22 7.47 9.62 -6.05
C PHE A 22 7.42 8.10 -5.79
N LEU A 23 7.26 7.66 -4.54
CA LEU A 23 7.10 6.23 -4.22
C LEU A 23 5.83 5.66 -4.86
N ARG A 24 4.73 6.43 -4.95
CA ARG A 24 3.51 5.98 -5.62
C ARG A 24 3.76 5.75 -7.11
N GLN A 25 4.46 6.68 -7.76
CA GLN A 25 4.79 6.55 -9.19
C GLN A 25 5.67 5.33 -9.46
N ILE A 26 6.66 5.06 -8.61
CA ILE A 26 7.50 3.86 -8.72
C ILE A 26 6.65 2.59 -8.55
N ILE A 27 5.79 2.55 -7.53
CA ILE A 27 4.91 1.42 -7.27
C ILE A 27 3.99 1.17 -8.47
N GLU A 28 3.37 2.21 -9.01
CA GLU A 28 2.46 2.10 -10.17
C GLU A 28 3.20 1.58 -11.41
N ASN A 29 4.40 2.10 -11.68
CA ASN A 29 5.23 1.63 -12.79
C ASN A 29 5.61 0.15 -12.62
N ASP A 30 6.07 -0.26 -11.44
CA ASP A 30 6.46 -1.64 -11.16
C ASP A 30 5.27 -2.61 -11.23
N LEU A 31 4.08 -2.17 -10.81
CA LEU A 31 2.85 -2.94 -10.97
C LEU A 31 2.47 -3.11 -12.44
N ALA A 32 2.58 -2.03 -13.24
CA ALA A 32 2.30 -2.08 -14.67
C ALA A 32 3.28 -2.97 -15.44
N GLN A 33 4.56 -2.98 -15.06
CA GLN A 33 5.59 -3.84 -15.64
C GLN A 33 5.54 -5.28 -15.11
N GLY A 34 4.80 -5.53 -14.02
CA GLY A 34 4.78 -6.84 -13.36
C GLY A 34 6.11 -7.20 -12.69
N THR A 35 6.93 -6.21 -12.31
CA THR A 35 8.29 -6.37 -11.76
C THR A 35 8.35 -7.42 -10.64
N TYR A 36 7.31 -7.47 -9.79
CA TYR A 36 7.24 -8.39 -8.64
C TYR A 36 6.24 -9.53 -8.81
N ALA A 37 5.72 -9.78 -10.02
CA ALA A 37 4.64 -10.76 -10.25
C ALA A 37 5.00 -12.21 -9.88
N THR A 38 6.29 -12.56 -9.91
CA THR A 38 6.80 -13.91 -9.58
C THR A 38 7.31 -14.04 -8.14
N ARG A 39 7.22 -12.96 -7.36
CA ARG A 39 7.72 -12.96 -5.98
C ARG A 39 6.93 -13.96 -5.14
N ARG A 40 7.65 -14.60 -4.21
CA ARG A 40 7.08 -15.52 -3.23
C ARG A 40 7.09 -14.92 -1.83
N TRP A 41 6.13 -15.34 -1.02
CA TRP A 41 6.02 -14.97 0.38
C TRP A 41 5.76 -16.18 1.27
N ALA A 42 6.59 -16.34 2.30
CA ALA A 42 6.53 -17.48 3.21
C ALA A 42 5.66 -17.27 4.46
N GLY A 43 4.91 -16.17 4.52
CA GLY A 43 4.02 -15.86 5.66
C GLY A 43 4.64 -14.91 6.68
N SER A 44 5.96 -14.91 6.84
CA SER A 44 6.70 -14.08 7.80
C SER A 44 7.95 -13.43 7.19
N PRO A 45 8.47 -12.34 7.80
CA PRO A 45 9.76 -11.78 7.44
C PRO A 45 10.88 -12.82 7.61
N GLY A 46 11.84 -12.79 6.70
CA GLY A 46 12.97 -13.72 6.68
C GLY A 46 13.84 -13.45 5.45
N ASP A 47 14.90 -14.24 5.30
CA ASP A 47 15.85 -14.11 4.21
C ASP A 47 15.30 -14.63 2.86
N ALA A 48 16.13 -14.59 1.82
CA ALA A 48 15.75 -15.03 0.48
C ALA A 48 15.36 -16.52 0.42
N ALA A 49 16.06 -17.38 1.19
CA ALA A 49 15.78 -18.82 1.22
C ALA A 49 14.41 -19.10 1.85
N HIS A 50 14.11 -18.41 2.96
CA HIS A 50 12.79 -18.44 3.59
C HIS A 50 11.70 -18.04 2.61
N GLN A 51 11.84 -16.91 1.92
CA GLN A 51 10.82 -16.45 0.97
C GLN A 51 10.67 -17.38 -0.24
N ALA A 52 11.76 -17.98 -0.73
CA ALA A 52 11.71 -18.92 -1.85
C ALA A 52 10.87 -20.16 -1.56
N ALA A 53 10.86 -20.62 -0.30
CA ALA A 53 10.02 -21.73 0.17
C ALA A 53 8.53 -21.37 0.29
N GLY A 54 8.18 -20.08 0.18
CA GLY A 54 6.82 -19.59 0.24
C GLY A 54 5.97 -19.86 -1.01
N GLN A 55 4.70 -19.51 -0.91
CA GLN A 55 3.76 -19.50 -2.03
C GLN A 55 3.93 -18.22 -2.86
N PRO A 56 3.44 -18.17 -4.12
CA PRO A 56 3.33 -16.92 -4.86
C PRO A 56 2.65 -15.84 -4.01
N ASP A 57 3.24 -14.65 -3.97
CA ASP A 57 2.77 -13.60 -3.09
C ASP A 57 1.41 -13.06 -3.60
N PRO A 58 0.33 -13.18 -2.82
CA PRO A 58 -0.97 -12.65 -3.23
C PRO A 58 -1.04 -11.12 -3.14
N ALA A 59 -0.12 -10.49 -2.40
CA ALA A 59 -0.11 -9.05 -2.22
C ALA A 59 0.51 -8.36 -3.45
N LYS A 60 -0.19 -7.34 -3.97
CA LYS A 60 0.34 -6.49 -5.05
C LYS A 60 1.59 -5.72 -4.62
N ILE A 61 1.61 -5.26 -3.36
CA ILE A 61 2.74 -4.54 -2.76
C ILE A 61 2.96 -5.01 -1.32
N ARG A 62 4.22 -4.95 -0.86
CA ARG A 62 4.60 -5.19 0.54
C ARG A 62 5.46 -4.05 1.06
N THR A 63 4.89 -3.26 1.97
CA THR A 63 5.62 -2.22 2.71
C THR A 63 5.92 -2.71 4.13
N ARG A 64 6.94 -2.13 4.76
CA ARG A 64 7.31 -2.47 6.13
C ARG A 64 7.96 -1.27 6.82
N PHE A 65 7.63 -1.11 8.09
CA PHE A 65 8.27 -0.20 9.03
C PHE A 65 8.94 -1.06 10.11
N PRO A 66 10.28 -1.22 10.09
CA PRO A 66 11.00 -2.04 11.05
C PRO A 66 11.69 -1.15 12.11
N PRO A 67 10.95 -0.57 13.08
CA PRO A 67 11.58 0.18 14.16
C PRO A 67 12.39 -0.79 15.03
N GLU A 68 13.48 -0.29 15.61
CA GLU A 68 14.23 -1.06 16.59
C GLU A 68 13.42 -1.21 17.88
N PRO A 69 13.44 -2.39 18.53
CA PRO A 69 12.66 -2.65 19.74
C PRO A 69 13.36 -2.09 21.00
N ASN A 70 14.02 -0.94 20.89
CA ASN A 70 14.85 -0.33 21.92
C ASN A 70 14.34 1.05 22.40
N GLY A 71 13.11 1.43 22.03
CA GLY A 71 12.52 2.72 22.43
C GLY A 71 11.02 2.82 22.15
N TYR A 72 10.46 3.99 22.46
CA TYR A 72 9.07 4.33 22.18
C TYR A 72 8.97 5.14 20.88
N LEU A 73 7.87 4.95 20.15
CA LEU A 73 7.55 5.76 18.96
C LEU A 73 7.23 7.21 19.37
N HIS A 74 7.55 8.16 18.51
CA HIS A 74 7.22 9.58 18.65
C HIS A 74 6.69 10.16 17.32
N ILE A 75 6.19 11.40 17.35
CA ILE A 75 5.80 12.11 16.12
C ILE A 75 7.08 12.50 15.38
N GLY A 76 7.31 11.86 14.23
CA GLY A 76 8.32 12.24 13.24
C GLY A 76 7.78 13.09 12.11
#